data_AF-A0A2V8S5N0-F1
#
_entry.id   AF-A0A2V8S5N0-F1
#
_cell.length_a   1.000
_cell.length_b   1.000
_cell.length_c   1.000
_cell.angle_alpha   90.00
_cell.angle_beta   90.00
_cell.angle_gamma   90.00
#
_symmetry.space_group_name_H-M   'P 1'
#
loop_
_entity.id
_entity.type
_entity.pdbx_description
1 polymer ?
#
loop_
_entity_poly.entity_id
_entity_poly.type
_entity_poly.pdbx_seq_one_letter_code
_entity_poly.pdbx_strand_id
1 'polypeptide(L)'
;MRKKKGFSDESGAALIAVIFISILLVTACAFLLSAVGHNSRNSTDVLAETKAYYAAESGLQAVINVFRNNQDADFKNNPYSYAATHPDLSAKLTYTAVGTDQQVLVGTNSGFKVNITDPDNAGNSTTYSVDGEFLQADGYSFATSRIFGTSPNTTTISYEPVASRVITHPNDDAAPFGRFSIVSTGTGAALSDLRFRINYRMTAPRAATRSILGTIAGSTRVVTINGTNLYTDDGNTSDIDFVFSLMGKNNIFLCQVNPCTTNDQFTLTLPAPTLVPQYAPSTPMYAKLLPIEPYRLKLKITGFARPGNAKKQLEAVIQRDLFNATSSSSAIAMVGPNAHFSTGTSAQMNIDGQSNASITVSDQASLATVLANHTNGTINPPPQIVGPDVPDWQQSTTAMDAFIRRLRQAAENSGRIFSGTNPANFGDFNSGTGITFCDGNCSMGGNTEGGGILVVTGTFSTSGNPKFNGLVL
;
A
#
# COMPACT_ATOMS: atom_id res chain seq x y z
N MET A 1 110.04 17.99 35.83
CA MET A 1 109.21 16.76 35.84
C MET A 1 107.74 17.13 35.95
N ARG A 2 106.94 16.95 34.90
CA ARG A 2 105.47 17.01 34.97
C ARG A 2 104.94 15.89 34.08
N LYS A 3 104.61 14.73 34.68
CA LYS A 3 104.02 13.58 34.00
C LYS A 3 102.66 14.02 33.44
N LYS A 4 102.52 14.10 32.10
CA LYS A 4 101.21 14.11 31.44
C LYS A 4 100.59 12.73 31.69
N LYS A 5 99.60 12.68 32.58
CA LYS A 5 98.73 11.52 32.79
C LYS A 5 97.89 11.35 31.51
N GLY A 6 97.92 10.16 30.94
CA GLY A 6 97.27 9.85 29.66
C GLY A 6 95.75 9.91 29.75
N PHE A 7 95.14 10.33 28.64
CA PHE A 7 93.71 10.14 28.34
C PHE A 7 93.58 9.01 27.29
N SER A 8 94.21 7.87 27.54
CA SER A 8 94.18 6.70 26.63
C SER A 8 92.87 5.91 26.70
N ASP A 9 91.99 6.22 27.67
CA ASP A 9 90.74 5.49 27.96
C ASP A 9 89.46 6.20 27.49
N GLU A 10 89.52 7.44 27.01
CA GLU A 10 88.32 8.20 26.61
C GLU A 10 87.82 7.84 25.20
N SER A 11 88.71 7.34 24.34
CA SER A 11 88.38 6.95 22.96
C SER A 11 87.47 5.71 22.90
N GLY A 12 87.57 4.78 23.85
CA GLY A 12 86.67 3.63 23.97
C GLY A 12 85.26 4.02 24.41
N ALA A 13 85.16 4.91 25.40
CA ALA A 13 83.88 5.45 25.87
C ALA A 13 83.17 6.28 24.78
N ALA A 14 83.93 7.07 24.01
CA ALA A 14 83.39 7.82 22.87
C ALA A 14 82.86 6.90 21.76
N LEU A 15 83.57 5.82 21.43
CA LEU A 15 83.10 4.84 20.43
C LEU A 15 81.82 4.14 20.87
N ILE A 16 81.74 3.71 22.14
CA ILE A 16 80.54 3.08 22.69
C ILE A 16 79.37 4.07 22.69
N ALA A 17 79.59 5.33 23.08
CA ALA A 17 78.57 6.36 23.02
C ALA A 17 78.06 6.61 21.59
N VAL A 18 78.95 6.66 20.59
CA VAL A 18 78.56 6.82 19.17
C VAL A 18 77.78 5.62 18.66
N ILE A 19 78.14 4.39 19.05
CA ILE A 19 77.41 3.17 18.69
C ILE A 19 76.03 3.18 19.35
N PHE A 20 75.91 3.51 20.64
CA PHE A 20 74.63 3.62 21.33
C PHE A 20 73.72 4.69 20.71
N ILE A 21 74.25 5.87 20.41
CA ILE A 21 73.51 6.95 19.74
C ILE A 21 73.06 6.49 18.34
N SER A 22 73.92 5.78 17.60
CA SER A 22 73.60 5.27 16.27
C SER A 22 72.52 4.18 16.31
N ILE A 23 72.56 3.26 17.27
CA ILE A 23 71.51 2.25 17.47
C ILE A 23 70.18 2.91 17.85
N LEU A 24 70.21 3.92 18.73
CA LEU A 24 69.02 4.69 19.09
C LEU A 24 68.42 5.43 17.89
N LEU A 25 69.26 6.06 17.07
CA LEU A 25 68.83 6.75 15.85
C LEU A 25 68.23 5.78 14.82
N VAL A 26 68.87 4.64 14.57
CA VAL A 26 68.34 3.62 13.65
C VAL A 26 67.01 3.06 14.17
N THR A 27 66.91 2.81 15.47
CA THR A 27 65.67 2.34 16.10
C THR A 27 64.57 3.40 15.98
N ALA A 28 64.86 4.67 16.22
CA ALA A 28 63.93 5.78 16.04
C ALA A 28 63.49 5.92 14.57
N CYS A 29 64.39 5.78 13.61
CA CYS A 29 64.07 5.76 12.18
C CYS A 29 63.15 4.59 11.81
N ALA A 30 63.40 3.39 12.34
CA ALA A 30 62.55 2.22 12.12
C ALA A 30 61.14 2.43 12.69
N PHE A 31 61.02 3.00 13.90
CA PHE A 31 59.73 3.36 14.50
C PHE A 31 58.98 4.42 13.68
N LEU A 32 59.66 5.46 13.20
CA LEU A 32 59.06 6.49 12.35
C LEU A 32 58.56 5.91 11.02
N LEU A 33 59.34 5.04 10.38
CA LEU A 33 58.92 4.36 9.15
C LEU A 33 57.71 3.44 9.38
N SER A 34 57.69 2.71 10.50
CA SER A 34 56.55 1.89 10.88
C SER A 34 55.30 2.75 11.14
N ALA A 35 55.44 3.86 11.87
CA ALA A 35 54.33 4.78 12.16
C ALA A 35 53.76 5.42 10.87
N VAL A 36 54.63 5.85 9.95
CA VAL A 36 54.22 6.35 8.63
C VAL A 36 53.53 5.25 7.82
N GLY A 37 54.03 4.02 7.86
CA GLY A 37 53.41 2.87 7.20
C GLY A 37 52.00 2.57 7.75
N HIS A 38 51.82 2.62 9.08
CA HIS A 38 50.51 2.44 9.71
C HIS A 38 49.53 3.57 9.36
N ASN A 39 49.97 4.83 9.43
CA ASN A 39 49.12 5.97 9.07
C ASN A 39 48.74 5.94 7.58
N SER A 40 49.64 5.54 6.70
CA SER A 40 49.36 5.39 5.27
C SER A 40 48.33 4.29 5.01
N ARG A 41 48.44 3.12 5.67
CA ARG A 41 47.45 2.04 5.57
C ARG A 41 46.08 2.46 6.08
N ASN A 42 46.02 3.10 7.24
CA ASN A 42 44.77 3.60 7.79
C ASN A 42 44.10 4.62 6.86
N SER A 43 44.89 5.53 6.26
CA SER A 43 44.37 6.51 5.31
C SER A 43 43.83 5.86 4.02
N THR A 44 44.53 4.84 3.49
CA THR A 44 44.05 4.11 2.31
C THR A 44 42.80 3.30 2.60
N ASP A 45 42.69 2.71 3.79
CA ASP A 45 41.52 1.92 4.19
C ASP A 45 40.30 2.81 4.38
N VAL A 46 40.43 3.95 5.07
CA VAL A 46 39.34 4.93 5.22
C VAL A 46 38.89 5.47 3.86
N LEU A 47 39.82 5.72 2.94
CA LEU A 47 39.47 6.16 1.58
C LEU A 47 38.71 5.08 0.80
N ALA A 48 39.17 3.82 0.86
CA ALA A 48 38.49 2.71 0.22
C ALA A 48 37.09 2.48 0.82
N GLU A 49 36.97 2.58 2.14
CA GLU A 49 35.70 2.49 2.86
C GLU A 49 34.71 3.59 2.44
N THR A 50 35.19 4.83 2.39
CA THR A 50 34.40 6.00 1.98
C THR A 50 33.92 5.86 0.53
N LYS A 51 34.78 5.39 -0.38
CA LYS A 51 34.39 5.10 -1.77
C LYS A 51 33.32 4.01 -1.85
N ALA A 52 33.43 2.96 -1.05
CA ALA A 52 32.45 1.88 -1.02
C ALA A 52 31.10 2.38 -0.48
N TYR A 53 31.12 3.27 0.51
CA TYR A 53 29.92 3.93 1.04
C TYR A 53 29.21 4.77 -0.03
N TYR A 54 29.93 5.68 -0.70
CA TYR A 54 29.34 6.50 -1.77
C TYR A 54 28.85 5.69 -2.97
N ALA A 55 29.52 4.58 -3.28
CA ALA A 55 29.04 3.64 -4.29
C ALA A 55 27.70 3.00 -3.88
N ALA A 56 27.55 2.63 -2.61
CA ALA A 56 26.30 2.10 -2.08
C ALA A 56 25.18 3.16 -2.08
N GLU A 57 25.47 4.42 -1.72
CA GLU A 57 24.49 5.52 -1.82
C GLU A 57 24.06 5.77 -3.28
N SER A 58 25.01 5.76 -4.20
CA SER A 58 24.72 5.88 -5.64
C SER A 58 23.82 4.74 -6.12
N GLY A 59 24.05 3.53 -5.63
CA GLY A 59 23.19 2.37 -5.91
C GLY A 59 21.78 2.53 -5.34
N LEU A 60 21.65 3.06 -4.12
CA LEU A 60 20.34 3.36 -3.53
C LEU A 60 19.57 4.38 -4.38
N GLN A 61 20.23 5.46 -4.81
CA GLN A 61 19.62 6.47 -5.69
C GLN A 61 19.25 5.90 -7.06
N ALA A 62 20.09 5.03 -7.63
CA ALA A 62 19.80 4.35 -8.89
C ALA A 62 18.53 3.49 -8.78
N VAL A 63 18.38 2.71 -7.69
CA VAL A 63 17.16 1.93 -7.48
C VAL A 63 15.95 2.84 -7.31
N ILE A 64 16.04 3.90 -6.50
CA ILE A 64 14.95 4.87 -6.34
C ILE A 64 14.53 5.47 -7.69
N ASN A 65 15.50 5.81 -8.54
CA ASN A 65 15.23 6.33 -9.88
C ASN A 65 14.52 5.32 -10.79
N VAL A 66 14.88 4.03 -10.72
CA VAL A 66 14.15 2.96 -11.40
C VAL A 66 12.70 2.91 -10.90
N PHE A 67 12.48 2.93 -9.59
CA PHE A 67 11.12 2.90 -9.01
C PHE A 67 10.27 4.13 -9.39
N ARG A 68 10.87 5.30 -9.58
CA ARG A 68 10.15 6.54 -9.90
C ARG A 68 9.88 6.74 -11.39
N ASN A 69 10.84 6.41 -12.24
CA ASN A 69 10.86 6.94 -13.62
C ASN A 69 10.79 5.86 -14.70
N ASN A 70 10.77 4.58 -14.33
CA ASN A 70 10.75 3.51 -15.33
C ASN A 70 9.39 3.44 -16.05
N GLN A 71 9.42 3.51 -17.39
CA GLN A 71 8.24 3.49 -18.25
C GLN A 71 7.96 2.13 -18.90
N ASP A 72 8.81 1.14 -18.63
CA ASP A 72 8.59 -0.24 -19.06
C ASP A 72 7.27 -0.77 -18.50
N ALA A 73 6.39 -1.29 -19.35
CA ALA A 73 5.03 -1.66 -18.96
C ALA A 73 5.00 -2.69 -17.82
N ASP A 74 5.90 -3.69 -17.86
CA ASP A 74 5.98 -4.75 -16.86
C ASP A 74 6.36 -4.19 -15.48
N PHE A 75 7.31 -3.25 -15.45
CA PHE A 75 7.73 -2.59 -14.22
C PHE A 75 6.74 -1.53 -13.74
N LYS A 76 6.26 -0.66 -14.63
CA LYS A 76 5.37 0.45 -14.31
C LYS A 76 4.07 -0.01 -13.67
N ASN A 77 3.51 -1.11 -14.18
CA ASN A 77 2.24 -1.64 -13.70
C ASN A 77 2.36 -2.40 -12.37
N ASN A 78 3.50 -3.05 -12.10
CA ASN A 78 3.70 -3.88 -10.90
C ASN A 78 5.15 -3.80 -10.36
N PRO A 79 5.64 -2.62 -9.94
CA PRO A 79 7.06 -2.43 -9.67
C PRO A 79 7.55 -3.24 -8.47
N TYR A 80 6.68 -3.52 -7.48
CA TYR A 80 7.07 -4.24 -6.28
C TYR A 80 7.15 -5.75 -6.53
N SER A 81 6.16 -6.33 -7.21
CA SER A 81 6.18 -7.73 -7.63
C SER A 81 7.34 -8.03 -8.58
N TYR A 82 7.62 -7.11 -9.52
CA TYR A 82 8.76 -7.22 -10.42
C TYR A 82 10.07 -7.26 -9.64
N ALA A 83 10.29 -6.32 -8.73
CA ALA A 83 11.53 -6.24 -7.97
C ALA A 83 11.73 -7.40 -6.99
N ALA A 84 10.65 -7.99 -6.47
CA ALA A 84 10.72 -9.19 -5.64
C ALA A 84 11.14 -10.44 -6.45
N THR A 85 10.72 -10.54 -7.72
CA THR A 85 11.12 -11.64 -8.62
C THR A 85 12.46 -11.41 -9.31
N HIS A 86 12.89 -10.14 -9.43
CA HIS A 86 14.16 -9.72 -10.03
C HIS A 86 14.98 -8.90 -9.02
N PRO A 87 15.56 -9.55 -7.98
CA PRO A 87 16.11 -8.88 -6.82
C PRO A 87 17.34 -8.00 -7.12
N ASP A 88 18.03 -8.24 -8.23
CA ASP A 88 19.18 -7.45 -8.66
C ASP A 88 18.82 -6.28 -9.60
N LEU A 89 17.57 -6.21 -10.04
CA LEU A 89 17.08 -5.31 -11.10
C LEU A 89 17.97 -5.34 -12.35
N SER A 90 18.56 -6.48 -12.70
CA SER A 90 19.52 -6.63 -13.80
C SER A 90 18.98 -6.22 -15.18
N ALA A 91 17.67 -6.31 -15.40
CA ALA A 91 17.05 -5.80 -16.63
C ALA A 91 16.91 -4.27 -16.65
N LYS A 92 17.00 -3.61 -15.49
CA LYS A 92 16.81 -2.16 -15.33
C LYS A 92 18.12 -1.42 -14.96
N LEU A 93 19.15 -2.16 -14.55
CA LEU A 93 20.48 -1.66 -14.20
C LEU A 93 21.54 -2.43 -14.98
N THR A 94 22.49 -1.71 -15.60
CA THR A 94 23.55 -2.34 -16.39
C THR A 94 24.67 -2.87 -15.49
N TYR A 95 24.75 -4.20 -15.37
CA TYR A 95 25.82 -4.89 -14.65
C TYR A 95 27.02 -5.19 -15.56
N THR A 96 28.21 -5.06 -14.99
CA THR A 96 29.49 -5.43 -15.61
C THR A 96 30.23 -6.40 -14.70
N ALA A 97 30.82 -7.44 -15.29
CA ALA A 97 31.68 -8.36 -14.58
C ALA A 97 32.97 -7.66 -14.14
N VAL A 98 33.27 -7.67 -12.83
CA VAL A 98 34.57 -7.20 -12.33
C VAL A 98 35.15 -8.19 -11.33
N GLY A 99 36.18 -8.92 -11.76
CA GLY A 99 36.70 -10.05 -11.00
C GLY A 99 35.65 -11.16 -10.92
N THR A 100 35.33 -11.60 -9.70
CA THR A 100 34.29 -12.61 -9.44
C THR A 100 32.91 -12.02 -9.16
N ASP A 101 32.80 -10.69 -9.05
CA ASP A 101 31.56 -9.99 -8.68
C ASP A 101 30.90 -9.36 -9.92
N GLN A 102 29.56 -9.37 -9.98
CA GLN A 102 28.77 -8.56 -10.91
C GLN A 102 28.40 -7.25 -10.24
N GLN A 103 28.72 -6.11 -10.88
CA GLN A 103 28.53 -4.78 -10.29
C GLN A 103 28.05 -3.79 -11.35
N VAL A 104 27.21 -2.85 -10.95
CA VAL A 104 26.94 -1.63 -11.72
C VAL A 104 28.07 -0.66 -11.43
N LEU A 105 28.75 -0.18 -12.47
CA LEU A 105 29.93 0.67 -12.31
C LEU A 105 29.54 2.12 -11.99
N VAL A 106 30.23 2.71 -11.01
CA VAL A 106 30.20 4.15 -10.71
C VAL A 106 31.60 4.68 -10.98
N GLY A 107 31.84 5.08 -12.22
CA GLY A 107 33.18 5.39 -12.71
C GLY A 107 34.10 4.17 -12.80
N THR A 108 35.41 4.39 -12.76
CA THR A 108 36.43 3.33 -12.94
C THR A 108 36.79 2.60 -11.64
N ASN A 109 36.57 3.26 -10.50
CA ASN A 109 37.13 2.87 -9.20
C ASN A 109 36.07 2.44 -8.17
N SER A 110 34.81 2.34 -8.58
CA SER A 110 33.72 1.95 -7.68
C SER A 110 32.61 1.25 -8.45
N GLY A 111 31.81 0.49 -7.73
CA GLY A 111 30.58 -0.09 -8.26
C GLY A 111 29.66 -0.51 -7.13
N PHE A 112 28.44 -0.89 -7.46
CA PHE A 112 27.48 -1.41 -6.48
C PHE A 112 26.76 -2.64 -7.00
N LYS A 113 26.18 -3.39 -6.08
CA LYS A 113 25.28 -4.52 -6.35
C LYS A 113 24.01 -4.34 -5.54
N VAL A 114 22.88 -4.58 -6.18
CA VAL A 114 21.56 -4.49 -5.58
C VAL A 114 21.09 -5.89 -5.20
N ASN A 115 20.40 -6.01 -4.06
CA ASN A 115 19.63 -7.17 -3.71
C ASN A 115 18.34 -6.73 -3.00
N ILE A 116 17.21 -6.98 -3.61
CA ILE A 116 15.88 -6.63 -3.10
C ILE A 116 15.22 -7.90 -2.56
N THR A 117 14.52 -7.77 -1.44
CA THR A 117 13.77 -8.87 -0.83
C THR A 117 12.41 -8.37 -0.38
N ASP A 118 11.38 -9.19 -0.54
CA ASP A 118 10.09 -8.99 0.09
C ASP A 118 10.14 -9.55 1.52
N PRO A 119 10.17 -8.70 2.56
CA PRO A 119 10.24 -9.17 3.94
C PRO A 119 8.94 -9.82 4.42
N ASP A 120 7.82 -9.58 3.73
CA ASP A 120 6.50 -10.06 4.14
C ASP A 120 6.08 -11.34 3.40
N ASN A 121 6.90 -11.78 2.45
CA ASN A 121 6.69 -13.00 1.68
C ASN A 121 5.31 -13.05 0.99
N ALA A 122 4.84 -11.89 0.55
CA ALA A 122 3.51 -11.64 0.00
C ALA A 122 3.24 -12.46 -1.27
N GLY A 123 4.28 -12.72 -2.06
CA GLY A 123 4.19 -13.55 -3.25
C GLY A 123 4.01 -15.06 -3.00
N ASN A 124 4.22 -15.54 -1.76
CA ASN A 124 4.28 -16.97 -1.46
C ASN A 124 3.05 -17.50 -0.72
N SER A 125 2.46 -16.72 0.19
CA SER A 125 1.26 -17.19 0.92
C SER A 125 0.35 -16.07 1.37
N THR A 126 -0.95 -16.34 1.37
CA THR A 126 -1.99 -15.45 1.89
C THR A 126 -2.79 -16.17 2.96
N THR A 127 -3.02 -15.52 4.10
CA THR A 127 -3.98 -16.00 5.11
C THR A 127 -5.22 -15.13 5.09
N TYR A 128 -6.39 -15.74 4.93
CA TYR A 128 -7.66 -15.04 4.83
C TYR A 128 -8.79 -15.78 5.56
N SER A 129 -9.88 -15.06 5.83
CA SER A 129 -11.17 -15.60 6.24
C SER A 129 -12.28 -14.91 5.46
N VAL A 130 -13.44 -15.55 5.35
CA VAL A 130 -14.59 -15.00 4.64
C VAL A 130 -15.82 -15.11 5.51
N ASP A 131 -16.54 -14.00 5.68
CA ASP A 131 -17.87 -13.97 6.29
C ASP A 131 -18.89 -13.33 5.35
N GLY A 132 -20.17 -13.63 5.55
CA GLY A 132 -21.24 -13.14 4.69
C GLY A 132 -22.41 -12.61 5.50
N GLU A 133 -22.99 -11.53 5.00
CA GLU A 133 -24.07 -10.80 5.65
C GLU A 133 -25.11 -10.35 4.61
N PHE A 134 -26.34 -10.17 5.06
CA PHE A 134 -27.50 -9.85 4.24
C PHE A 134 -28.17 -8.58 4.73
N LEU A 135 -28.61 -7.74 3.78
CA LEU A 135 -29.39 -6.55 4.07
C LEU A 135 -30.72 -6.92 4.73
N GLN A 136 -31.06 -6.25 5.81
CA GLN A 136 -32.30 -6.48 6.56
C GLN A 136 -33.46 -5.63 6.03
N ALA A 137 -34.64 -5.82 6.64
CA ALA A 137 -35.91 -5.22 6.18
C ALA A 137 -35.91 -3.70 6.32
N ASP A 138 -35.07 -3.20 7.22
CA ASP A 138 -34.89 -1.78 7.48
C ASP A 138 -34.19 -1.06 6.31
N GLY A 139 -33.55 -1.80 5.40
CA GLY A 139 -32.88 -1.27 4.23
C GLY A 139 -31.47 -0.74 4.49
N TYR A 140 -30.91 -0.94 5.70
CA TYR A 140 -29.57 -0.44 6.03
C TYR A 140 -28.74 -1.34 6.97
N SER A 141 -29.35 -2.20 7.78
CA SER A 141 -28.57 -3.11 8.63
C SER A 141 -28.22 -4.41 7.91
N PHE A 142 -27.06 -4.98 8.28
CA PHE A 142 -26.59 -6.26 7.78
C PHE A 142 -26.50 -7.26 8.92
N ALA A 143 -26.91 -8.50 8.65
CA ALA A 143 -26.79 -9.60 9.61
C ALA A 143 -26.41 -10.91 8.89
N THR A 144 -25.90 -11.88 9.64
CA THR A 144 -25.42 -13.17 9.11
C THR A 144 -26.50 -14.03 8.43
N SER A 145 -27.77 -13.69 8.65
CA SER A 145 -28.91 -14.35 8.01
C SER A 145 -30.04 -13.36 7.74
N ARG A 146 -30.95 -13.76 6.85
CA ARG A 146 -32.17 -13.04 6.50
C ARG A 146 -33.35 -13.99 6.55
N ILE A 147 -34.40 -13.61 7.28
CA ILE A 147 -35.63 -14.39 7.41
C ILE A 147 -36.74 -13.71 6.60
N PHE A 148 -37.40 -14.49 5.75
CA PHE A 148 -38.59 -14.11 5.00
C PHE A 148 -39.83 -14.82 5.57
N GLY A 149 -40.96 -14.11 5.57
CA GLY A 149 -42.24 -14.62 6.08
C GLY A 149 -42.37 -14.56 7.60
N THR A 150 -43.41 -15.20 8.10
CA THR A 150 -43.74 -15.29 9.53
C THR A 150 -44.08 -16.73 9.89
N SER A 151 -43.93 -17.09 11.17
CA SER A 151 -44.29 -18.43 11.66
C SER A 151 -45.73 -18.81 11.27
N PRO A 152 -45.98 -20.03 10.78
CA PRO A 152 -45.04 -21.17 10.69
C PRO A 152 -44.21 -21.24 9.41
N ASN A 153 -44.50 -20.40 8.42
CA ASN A 153 -43.96 -20.49 7.06
C ASN A 153 -42.85 -19.46 6.85
N THR A 154 -41.60 -19.86 7.10
CA THR A 154 -40.44 -18.98 6.94
C THR A 154 -39.43 -19.55 5.96
N THR A 155 -38.67 -18.67 5.31
CA THR A 155 -37.48 -19.04 4.53
C THR A 155 -36.31 -18.23 5.05
N THR A 156 -35.26 -18.90 5.51
CA THR A 156 -34.04 -18.28 6.02
C THR A 156 -32.90 -18.47 5.04
N ILE A 157 -32.28 -17.38 4.62
CA ILE A 157 -31.03 -17.38 3.86
C ILE A 157 -29.89 -17.05 4.82
N SER A 158 -28.80 -17.79 4.75
CA SER A 158 -27.57 -17.54 5.51
C SER A 158 -26.34 -17.79 4.64
N TYR A 159 -25.18 -17.35 5.11
CA TYR A 159 -23.89 -17.61 4.48
C TYR A 159 -23.03 -18.39 5.45
N GLU A 160 -22.54 -19.55 5.03
CA GLU A 160 -21.59 -20.32 5.81
C GLU A 160 -20.18 -19.80 5.54
N PRO A 161 -19.52 -19.23 6.58
CA PRO A 161 -18.23 -18.58 6.43
C PRO A 161 -17.11 -19.58 6.21
N VAL A 162 -16.00 -19.10 5.63
CA VAL A 162 -14.73 -19.82 5.61
C VAL A 162 -13.89 -19.29 6.76
N ALA A 163 -13.63 -20.16 7.73
CA ALA A 163 -12.68 -19.88 8.80
C ALA A 163 -11.28 -19.59 8.23
N SER A 164 -10.39 -19.03 9.07
CA SER A 164 -9.06 -18.63 8.62
C SER A 164 -8.32 -19.76 7.88
N ARG A 165 -7.89 -19.49 6.65
CA ARG A 165 -7.20 -20.42 5.75
C ARG A 165 -5.94 -19.77 5.20
N VAL A 166 -4.91 -20.60 5.04
CA VAL A 166 -3.66 -20.24 4.34
C VAL A 166 -3.71 -20.80 2.92
N ILE A 167 -3.42 -19.95 1.95
CA ILE A 167 -3.17 -20.32 0.55
C ILE A 167 -1.70 -20.17 0.26
N THR A 168 -1.12 -21.15 -0.45
CA THR A 168 0.25 -21.07 -0.96
C THR A 168 0.21 -20.83 -2.46
N HIS A 169 0.87 -19.77 -2.90
CA HIS A 169 0.94 -19.36 -4.30
C HIS A 169 2.09 -20.07 -5.03
N PRO A 170 1.99 -20.27 -6.37
CA PRO A 170 0.88 -19.92 -7.25
C PRO A 170 -0.20 -21.02 -7.37
N ASN A 171 -0.09 -22.12 -6.62
CA ASN A 171 -0.71 -23.41 -6.93
C ASN A 171 -2.02 -23.74 -6.18
N ASP A 172 -2.81 -22.76 -5.72
CA ASP A 172 -4.11 -23.06 -5.10
C ASP A 172 -5.25 -22.50 -5.97
N ASP A 173 -5.54 -23.21 -7.05
CA ASP A 173 -6.74 -23.00 -7.85
C ASP A 173 -7.94 -23.61 -7.10
N ALA A 174 -8.89 -22.75 -6.70
CA ALA A 174 -10.20 -23.10 -6.14
C ALA A 174 -10.23 -23.56 -4.67
N ALA A 175 -9.73 -22.71 -3.78
CA ALA A 175 -10.11 -22.77 -2.37
C ALA A 175 -11.61 -22.46 -2.21
N PRO A 176 -12.39 -23.23 -1.42
CA PRO A 176 -13.71 -22.82 -0.99
C PRO A 176 -13.69 -21.38 -0.46
N PHE A 177 -14.60 -20.57 -1.01
CA PHE A 177 -14.80 -19.18 -0.65
C PHE A 177 -16.02 -18.99 0.25
N GLY A 178 -16.84 -20.03 0.41
CA GLY A 178 -18.00 -20.09 1.31
C GLY A 178 -19.20 -20.71 0.61
N ARG A 179 -20.36 -20.73 1.26
CA ARG A 179 -21.60 -21.22 0.65
C ARG A 179 -22.85 -20.52 1.17
N PHE A 180 -23.82 -20.30 0.31
CA PHE A 180 -25.15 -19.83 0.68
C PHE A 180 -26.01 -21.00 1.14
N SER A 181 -26.71 -20.86 2.26
CA SER A 181 -27.66 -21.87 2.76
C SER A 181 -29.08 -21.28 2.78
N ILE A 182 -30.04 -22.03 2.26
CA ILE A 182 -31.48 -21.69 2.28
C ILE A 182 -32.22 -22.79 3.02
N VAL A 183 -32.94 -22.43 4.08
CA VAL A 183 -33.72 -23.36 4.90
C VAL A 183 -35.15 -22.84 5.02
N SER A 184 -36.15 -23.69 4.81
CA SER A 184 -37.55 -23.33 5.03
C SER A 184 -38.17 -24.08 6.20
N THR A 185 -39.11 -23.40 6.87
CA THR A 185 -40.05 -24.00 7.84
C THR A 185 -41.46 -23.91 7.27
N GLY A 186 -42.33 -24.87 7.60
CA GLY A 186 -43.69 -24.90 7.05
C GLY A 186 -43.66 -24.95 5.52
N THR A 187 -44.57 -24.29 4.81
CA THR A 187 -44.56 -24.28 3.33
C THR A 187 -43.45 -23.40 2.72
N GLY A 188 -42.63 -22.74 3.54
CA GLY A 188 -41.68 -21.72 3.11
C GLY A 188 -42.37 -20.40 2.74
N ALA A 189 -41.61 -19.31 2.81
CA ALA A 189 -41.98 -17.99 2.32
C ALA A 189 -41.32 -17.69 0.98
N ALA A 190 -41.98 -16.89 0.14
CA ALA A 190 -41.39 -16.38 -1.09
C ALA A 190 -40.20 -15.46 -0.77
N LEU A 191 -39.12 -15.61 -1.55
CA LEU A 191 -37.97 -14.72 -1.48
C LEU A 191 -38.27 -13.44 -2.25
N SER A 192 -37.96 -12.29 -1.65
CA SER A 192 -37.80 -11.04 -2.40
C SER A 192 -36.34 -10.86 -2.79
N ASP A 193 -36.08 -9.91 -3.70
CA ASP A 193 -34.72 -9.52 -4.03
C ASP A 193 -33.96 -9.12 -2.75
N LEU A 194 -32.74 -9.62 -2.64
CA LEU A 194 -31.93 -9.49 -1.43
C LEU A 194 -30.53 -9.04 -1.81
N ARG A 195 -30.04 -7.98 -1.16
CA ARG A 195 -28.65 -7.58 -1.25
C ARG A 195 -27.83 -8.31 -0.18
N PHE A 196 -26.63 -8.71 -0.53
CA PHE A 196 -25.68 -9.32 0.39
C PHE A 196 -24.29 -8.73 0.23
N ARG A 197 -23.47 -8.94 1.26
CA ARG A 197 -22.06 -8.59 1.33
C ARG A 197 -21.27 -9.80 1.80
N ILE A 198 -20.14 -10.05 1.15
CA ILE A 198 -19.15 -11.03 1.56
C ILE A 198 -17.89 -10.26 1.96
N ASN A 199 -17.51 -10.34 3.23
CA ASN A 199 -16.31 -9.71 3.75
C ASN A 199 -15.13 -10.68 3.64
N TYR A 200 -14.21 -10.37 2.74
CA TYR A 200 -12.92 -11.05 2.62
C TYR A 200 -11.90 -10.35 3.52
N ARG A 201 -11.46 -11.02 4.59
CA ARG A 201 -10.50 -10.48 5.55
C ARG A 201 -9.18 -11.21 5.42
N MET A 202 -8.14 -10.52 5.03
CA MET A 202 -6.78 -11.03 5.07
C MET A 202 -6.12 -10.65 6.37
N THR A 203 -5.41 -11.60 6.97
CA THR A 203 -4.64 -11.41 8.20
C THR A 203 -3.13 -11.46 7.94
N ALA A 204 -2.69 -12.21 6.92
CA ALA A 204 -1.30 -12.26 6.46
C ALA A 204 -1.24 -12.22 4.93
N PRO A 205 -0.25 -11.56 4.31
CA PRO A 205 0.93 -10.91 4.91
C PRO A 205 0.63 -9.63 5.70
N ARG A 206 -0.59 -9.09 5.58
CA ARG A 206 -1.04 -7.92 6.36
C ARG A 206 -2.55 -7.97 6.60
N ALA A 207 -2.99 -7.23 7.61
CA ALA A 207 -4.42 -7.07 7.89
C ALA A 207 -5.07 -6.14 6.85
N ALA A 208 -6.08 -6.64 6.13
CA ALA A 208 -6.91 -5.85 5.24
C ALA A 208 -8.28 -6.52 5.06
N THR A 209 -9.32 -5.74 4.84
CA THR A 209 -10.67 -6.27 4.55
C THR A 209 -11.14 -5.74 3.19
N ARG A 210 -11.87 -6.56 2.45
CA ARG A 210 -12.57 -6.16 1.24
C ARG A 210 -13.97 -6.72 1.25
N SER A 211 -14.95 -5.86 0.98
CA SER A 211 -16.35 -6.24 0.83
C SER A 211 -16.64 -6.56 -0.64
N ILE A 212 -17.23 -7.72 -0.90
CA ILE A 212 -17.74 -8.15 -2.20
C ILE A 212 -19.26 -8.10 -2.13
N LEU A 213 -19.89 -7.44 -3.09
CA LEU A 213 -21.32 -7.13 -3.03
C LEU A 213 -22.07 -7.89 -4.09
N GLY A 214 -23.30 -8.27 -3.76
CA GLY A 214 -24.15 -8.91 -4.74
C GLY A 214 -25.62 -8.82 -4.40
N THR A 215 -26.41 -9.36 -5.32
CA THR A 215 -27.86 -9.48 -5.22
C THR A 215 -28.25 -10.93 -5.43
N ILE A 216 -29.31 -11.35 -4.75
CA ILE A 216 -30.02 -12.59 -5.00
C ILE A 216 -31.38 -12.18 -5.54
N ALA A 217 -31.66 -12.54 -6.79
CA ALA A 217 -32.98 -12.32 -7.38
C ALA A 217 -33.97 -13.27 -6.71
N GLY A 218 -35.03 -12.75 -6.08
CA GLY A 218 -35.96 -13.56 -5.28
C GLY A 218 -36.73 -14.59 -6.12
N SER A 219 -37.09 -14.21 -7.35
CA SER A 219 -37.88 -15.06 -8.26
C SER A 219 -37.06 -16.18 -8.92
N THR A 220 -35.84 -15.87 -9.38
CA THR A 220 -34.98 -16.82 -10.11
C THR A 220 -33.95 -17.49 -9.21
N ARG A 221 -33.72 -16.95 -7.99
CA ARG A 221 -32.69 -17.38 -7.03
C ARG A 221 -31.27 -17.32 -7.58
N VAL A 222 -31.06 -16.48 -8.58
CA VAL A 222 -29.74 -16.24 -9.17
C VAL A 222 -28.98 -15.26 -8.29
N VAL A 223 -27.78 -15.65 -7.90
CA VAL A 223 -26.78 -14.82 -7.23
C VAL A 223 -26.00 -14.07 -8.30
N THR A 224 -26.07 -12.76 -8.25
CA THR A 224 -25.29 -11.85 -9.09
C THR A 224 -24.32 -11.08 -8.21
N ILE A 225 -23.05 -10.98 -8.60
CA ILE A 225 -22.06 -10.18 -7.90
C ILE A 225 -21.88 -8.88 -8.67
N ASN A 226 -22.14 -7.75 -8.00
CA ASN A 226 -22.04 -6.43 -8.59
C ASN A 226 -20.56 -6.06 -8.71
N GLY A 227 -20.00 -6.16 -9.92
CA GLY A 227 -18.60 -5.84 -10.19
C GLY A 227 -17.92 -6.70 -11.26
N THR A 228 -18.63 -7.60 -11.94
CA THR A 228 -18.07 -8.43 -13.00
C THR A 228 -17.96 -7.68 -14.33
N ASN A 229 -16.90 -6.90 -14.53
CA ASN A 229 -16.19 -7.00 -15.80
C ASN A 229 -15.09 -8.04 -15.60
N LEU A 230 -15.32 -9.20 -16.22
CA LEU A 230 -14.36 -10.26 -16.37
C LEU A 230 -13.42 -9.86 -17.51
N TYR A 231 -12.15 -9.65 -17.17
CA TYR A 231 -10.94 -9.72 -17.99
C TYR A 231 -11.04 -9.47 -19.51
N THR A 232 -10.26 -8.50 -20.01
CA THR A 232 -9.64 -8.61 -21.34
C THR A 232 -8.17 -8.20 -21.26
N ASP A 233 -7.29 -9.18 -21.07
CA ASP A 233 -5.94 -9.11 -21.65
C ASP A 233 -6.08 -8.70 -23.14
N ASP A 234 -5.16 -7.88 -23.64
CA ASP A 234 -4.96 -7.58 -25.08
C ASP A 234 -5.51 -6.24 -25.62
N GLY A 235 -5.78 -5.25 -24.78
CA GLY A 235 -5.81 -3.85 -25.23
C GLY A 235 -7.11 -3.34 -25.86
N ASN A 236 -8.26 -3.85 -25.40
CA ASN A 236 -9.59 -3.35 -25.77
C ASN A 236 -10.33 -2.85 -24.51
N THR A 237 -11.09 -1.77 -24.65
CA THR A 237 -11.58 -0.85 -23.59
C THR A 237 -12.62 -1.41 -22.59
N SER A 238 -12.35 -2.55 -21.94
CA SER A 238 -13.30 -3.22 -21.03
C SER A 238 -12.73 -3.68 -19.68
N ASP A 239 -11.50 -3.32 -19.33
CA ASP A 239 -10.97 -3.61 -17.99
C ASP A 239 -11.60 -2.69 -16.94
N ILE A 240 -12.44 -3.26 -16.06
CA ILE A 240 -12.57 -2.72 -14.70
C ILE A 240 -11.45 -3.37 -13.89
N ASP A 241 -10.27 -2.79 -14.10
CA ASP A 241 -9.08 -3.05 -13.33
C ASP A 241 -9.36 -2.51 -11.91
N PHE A 242 -9.83 -3.36 -10.99
CA PHE A 242 -9.77 -3.04 -9.56
C PHE A 242 -8.32 -3.19 -9.10
N VAL A 243 -7.44 -2.40 -9.71
CA VAL A 243 -6.14 -2.15 -9.11
C VAL A 243 -6.43 -1.40 -7.80
N PHE A 244 -5.57 -1.61 -6.81
CA PHE A 244 -5.46 -0.74 -5.63
C PHE A 244 -6.44 -1.04 -4.51
N SER A 245 -6.24 -2.18 -3.85
CA SER A 245 -6.61 -2.37 -2.44
C SER A 245 -5.33 -2.39 -1.58
N LEU A 246 -5.44 -2.15 -0.27
CA LEU A 246 -4.46 -2.56 0.77
C LEU A 246 -4.12 -4.06 0.73
N MET A 247 -4.63 -4.79 -0.25
CA MET A 247 -4.34 -6.17 -0.57
C MET A 247 -3.45 -6.33 -1.80
N GLY A 248 -2.97 -5.26 -2.46
CA GLY A 248 -2.18 -5.35 -3.71
C GLY A 248 -3.06 -5.57 -4.94
N LYS A 249 -2.45 -5.85 -6.11
CA LYS A 249 -3.16 -6.34 -7.32
C LYS A 249 -3.62 -7.79 -7.08
N ASN A 250 -4.55 -7.96 -6.14
CA ASN A 250 -5.17 -9.23 -5.84
C ASN A 250 -6.46 -9.36 -6.63
N ASN A 251 -6.35 -10.04 -7.77
CA ASN A 251 -7.53 -10.48 -8.47
C ASN A 251 -8.07 -11.70 -7.72
N ILE A 252 -9.22 -11.52 -7.08
CA ILE A 252 -10.03 -12.62 -6.55
C ILE A 252 -10.96 -13.01 -7.69
N PHE A 253 -10.77 -14.20 -8.26
CA PHE A 253 -11.67 -14.74 -9.26
C PHE A 253 -12.61 -15.70 -8.58
N LEU A 254 -13.91 -15.41 -8.61
CA LEU A 254 -14.94 -16.27 -8.05
C LEU A 254 -15.47 -17.21 -9.12
N CYS A 255 -15.62 -18.49 -8.79
CA CYS A 255 -16.06 -19.51 -9.73
C CYS A 255 -17.02 -20.48 -9.05
N GLN A 256 -17.85 -21.12 -9.87
CA GLN A 256 -18.80 -22.13 -9.41
C GLN A 256 -18.20 -23.55 -9.43
N VAL A 257 -17.14 -23.76 -10.20
CA VAL A 257 -16.45 -25.04 -10.37
C VAL A 257 -15.02 -24.98 -9.87
N ASN A 258 -14.50 -26.14 -9.50
CA ASN A 258 -13.10 -26.35 -9.17
C ASN A 258 -12.51 -27.30 -10.23
N PRO A 259 -11.41 -26.93 -10.93
CA PRO A 259 -10.59 -25.73 -10.71
C PRO A 259 -11.21 -24.44 -11.27
N CYS A 260 -10.87 -23.33 -10.65
CA CYS A 260 -11.23 -21.99 -11.08
C CYS A 260 -10.35 -21.56 -12.27
N THR A 261 -10.95 -21.21 -13.41
CA THR A 261 -10.22 -20.57 -14.52
C THR A 261 -10.46 -19.05 -14.54
N THR A 262 -9.54 -18.29 -15.14
CA THR A 262 -9.64 -16.82 -15.22
C THR A 262 -10.79 -16.34 -16.12
N ASN A 263 -11.44 -17.25 -16.86
CA ASN A 263 -12.49 -16.96 -17.84
C ASN A 263 -13.88 -17.41 -17.38
N ASP A 264 -14.04 -17.95 -16.17
CA ASP A 264 -15.33 -18.45 -15.71
C ASP A 264 -16.27 -17.30 -15.33
N GLN A 265 -17.44 -17.26 -15.97
CA GLN A 265 -18.52 -16.38 -15.52
C GLN A 265 -19.15 -16.95 -14.24
N PHE A 266 -19.13 -16.18 -13.15
CA PHE A 266 -19.80 -16.58 -11.92
C PHE A 266 -21.32 -16.42 -12.07
N THR A 267 -22.05 -17.53 -12.11
CA THR A 267 -23.53 -17.53 -12.04
C THR A 267 -23.98 -18.64 -11.12
N LEU A 268 -24.30 -18.32 -9.87
CA LEU A 268 -24.75 -19.32 -8.90
C LEU A 268 -26.28 -19.25 -8.76
N THR A 269 -26.97 -20.35 -9.04
CA THR A 269 -28.41 -20.49 -8.77
C THR A 269 -28.63 -21.26 -7.47
N LEU A 270 -29.34 -20.65 -6.52
CA LEU A 270 -29.61 -21.28 -5.23
C LEU A 270 -30.68 -22.37 -5.35
N PRO A 271 -30.56 -23.48 -4.58
CA PRO A 271 -31.52 -24.57 -4.62
C PRO A 271 -32.93 -24.13 -4.20
N ALA A 272 -33.93 -24.98 -4.47
CA ALA A 272 -35.29 -24.71 -3.99
C ALA A 272 -35.32 -24.78 -2.46
N PRO A 273 -36.10 -23.92 -1.78
CA PRO A 273 -36.23 -24.03 -0.34
C PRO A 273 -36.84 -25.38 0.03
N THR A 274 -36.24 -26.10 0.98
CA THR A 274 -36.70 -27.44 1.41
C THR A 274 -37.14 -27.43 2.88
N LEU A 275 -38.04 -28.36 3.23
CA LEU A 275 -38.70 -28.50 4.55
C LEU A 275 -37.78 -29.00 5.69
N VAL A 276 -36.56 -29.40 5.37
CA VAL A 276 -35.56 -29.97 6.28
C VAL A 276 -34.25 -29.23 6.02
N PRO A 277 -33.39 -28.96 7.01
CA PRO A 277 -32.05 -28.44 6.76
C PRO A 277 -31.29 -29.43 5.87
N GLN A 278 -31.30 -29.22 4.56
CA GLN A 278 -30.50 -30.02 3.66
C GLN A 278 -29.04 -29.58 3.82
N TYR A 279 -28.27 -30.39 4.53
CA TYR A 279 -26.81 -30.40 4.45
C TYR A 279 -26.31 -30.98 3.11
N ALA A 280 -27.04 -30.83 2.00
CA ALA A 280 -26.68 -31.41 0.71
C ALA A 280 -27.14 -30.57 -0.49
N PRO A 281 -26.26 -30.30 -1.45
CA PRO A 281 -25.12 -29.40 -1.35
C PRO A 281 -25.53 -28.03 -1.90
N SER A 282 -25.53 -26.98 -1.08
CA SER A 282 -25.35 -25.65 -1.66
C SER A 282 -23.99 -25.67 -2.34
N THR A 283 -23.95 -25.52 -3.67
CA THR A 283 -22.71 -25.55 -4.44
C THR A 283 -21.73 -24.57 -3.80
N PRO A 284 -20.59 -25.06 -3.27
CA PRO A 284 -19.60 -24.17 -2.68
C PRO A 284 -19.15 -23.18 -3.74
N MET A 285 -19.02 -21.93 -3.33
CA MET A 285 -18.31 -20.96 -4.14
C MET A 285 -16.82 -21.26 -4.02
N TYR A 286 -16.11 -21.18 -5.13
CA TYR A 286 -14.66 -21.27 -5.16
C TYR A 286 -14.07 -19.90 -5.48
N ALA A 287 -12.84 -19.69 -5.02
CA ALA A 287 -12.04 -18.56 -5.44
C ALA A 287 -10.65 -18.99 -5.87
N LYS A 288 -10.16 -18.38 -6.95
CA LYS A 288 -8.74 -18.31 -7.29
C LYS A 288 -8.20 -16.97 -6.81
N LEU A 289 -7.24 -17.05 -5.92
CA LEU A 289 -6.58 -15.90 -5.31
C LEU A 289 -5.19 -15.78 -5.92
N LEU A 290 -4.89 -14.67 -6.59
CA LEU A 290 -3.55 -14.43 -7.14
C LEU A 290 -2.54 -14.04 -6.04
N PRO A 291 -1.22 -14.19 -6.31
CA PRO A 291 -0.17 -13.74 -5.42
C PRO A 291 -0.29 -12.26 -5.08
N ILE A 292 0.05 -11.93 -3.85
CA ILE A 292 -0.08 -10.57 -3.34
C ILE A 292 1.13 -9.75 -3.73
N GLU A 293 0.90 -8.58 -4.32
CA GLU A 293 1.97 -7.64 -4.57
C GLU A 293 2.58 -7.15 -3.23
N PRO A 294 3.92 -7.22 -3.07
CA PRO A 294 4.59 -6.75 -1.87
C PRO A 294 4.26 -5.28 -1.58
N TYR A 295 4.01 -4.99 -0.30
CA TYR A 295 3.74 -3.61 0.13
C TYR A 295 5.02 -2.82 0.42
N ARG A 296 6.05 -3.53 0.89
CA ARG A 296 7.36 -2.98 1.19
C ARG A 296 8.41 -3.92 0.65
N LEU A 297 9.57 -3.38 0.33
CA LEU A 297 10.72 -4.13 -0.09
C LEU A 297 11.92 -3.69 0.72
N LYS A 298 12.68 -4.67 1.20
CA LYS A 298 13.97 -4.43 1.82
C LYS A 298 15.04 -4.45 0.75
N LEU A 299 15.70 -3.31 0.57
CA LEU A 299 16.85 -3.16 -0.31
C LEU A 299 18.12 -3.37 0.49
N LYS A 300 19.05 -4.13 -0.09
CA LYS A 300 20.40 -4.30 0.39
C LYS A 300 21.36 -3.93 -0.73
N ILE A 301 21.98 -2.76 -0.62
CA ILE A 301 22.93 -2.24 -1.60
C ILE A 301 24.34 -2.47 -1.09
N THR A 302 25.13 -3.25 -1.83
CA THR A 302 26.56 -3.45 -1.51
C THR A 302 27.39 -2.57 -2.44
N GLY A 303 28.06 -1.56 -1.90
CA GLY A 303 29.04 -0.76 -2.62
C GLY A 303 30.45 -1.37 -2.51
N PHE A 304 31.23 -1.21 -3.56
CA PHE A 304 32.58 -1.76 -3.73
C PHE A 304 33.53 -0.63 -4.10
N ALA A 305 34.70 -0.60 -3.46
CA ALA A 305 35.78 0.33 -3.81
C ALA A 305 36.98 -0.37 -4.44
N ARG A 306 37.60 0.33 -5.39
CA ARG A 306 38.84 -0.05 -6.06
C ARG A 306 39.86 1.10 -6.08
N PRO A 307 41.16 0.78 -5.95
CA PRO A 307 41.73 -0.47 -5.42
C PRO A 307 41.42 -0.61 -3.91
N GLY A 308 41.37 -1.82 -3.36
CA GLY A 308 41.25 -2.04 -1.90
C GLY A 308 40.17 -3.01 -1.44
N ASN A 309 39.32 -3.56 -2.32
CA ASN A 309 38.29 -4.57 -2.02
C ASN A 309 37.36 -4.23 -0.83
N ALA A 310 37.31 -2.97 -0.40
CA ALA A 310 36.41 -2.54 0.66
C ALA A 310 34.97 -2.68 0.18
N LYS A 311 34.12 -3.24 1.05
CA LYS A 311 32.69 -3.44 0.80
C LYS A 311 31.90 -2.74 1.89
N LYS A 312 30.87 -2.00 1.50
CA LYS A 312 29.90 -1.39 2.42
C LYS A 312 28.50 -1.75 2.04
N GLN A 313 27.66 -2.02 3.03
CA GLN A 313 26.27 -2.40 2.82
C GLN A 313 25.36 -1.33 3.43
N LEU A 314 24.47 -0.81 2.60
CA LEU A 314 23.36 0.03 3.03
C LEU A 314 22.08 -0.77 2.91
N GLU A 315 21.25 -0.69 3.95
CA GLU A 315 19.92 -1.27 3.94
C GLU A 315 18.88 -0.14 3.98
N ALA A 316 17.88 -0.25 3.13
CA ALA A 316 16.76 0.67 3.08
C ALA A 316 15.46 -0.13 2.92
N VAL A 317 14.35 0.48 3.32
CA VAL A 317 13.02 -0.06 3.05
C VAL A 317 12.31 0.94 2.16
N ILE A 318 11.85 0.48 0.99
CA ILE A 318 10.87 1.22 0.19
C ILE A 318 9.50 0.64 0.50
N GLN A 319 8.52 1.52 0.58
CA GLN A 319 7.16 1.17 0.90
C GLN A 319 6.26 1.83 -0.11
N ARG A 320 5.27 1.07 -0.59
CA ARG A 320 4.29 1.56 -1.54
C ARG A 320 3.48 2.66 -0.89
N ASP A 321 3.26 3.72 -1.66
CA ASP A 321 2.55 4.89 -1.16
C ASP A 321 1.09 4.56 -0.79
N LEU A 322 0.63 5.24 0.26
CA LEU A 322 -0.59 4.99 1.02
C LEU A 322 -1.86 5.47 0.30
N PHE A 323 -1.69 6.13 -0.85
CA PHE A 323 -2.76 6.79 -1.62
C PHE A 323 -3.54 5.88 -2.56
N ASN A 324 -3.17 4.60 -2.60
CA ASN A 324 -3.89 3.58 -3.36
C ASN A 324 -5.10 3.10 -2.53
N ALA A 325 -6.33 3.37 -3.01
CA ALA A 325 -7.65 3.14 -2.35
C ALA A 325 -8.27 4.33 -1.58
N THR A 326 -7.91 5.57 -1.90
CA THR A 326 -8.49 6.77 -1.25
C THR A 326 -9.70 7.34 -2.00
N SER A 327 -10.30 6.60 -2.93
CA SER A 327 -11.55 7.04 -3.57
C SER A 327 -12.67 7.09 -2.54
N SER A 328 -13.43 8.17 -2.54
CA SER A 328 -14.64 8.29 -1.74
C SER A 328 -15.78 7.48 -2.38
N SER A 329 -16.71 6.96 -1.57
CA SER A 329 -17.93 6.31 -2.07
C SER A 329 -18.92 7.25 -2.76
N SER A 330 -18.71 8.57 -2.64
CA SER A 330 -19.60 9.62 -3.10
C SER A 330 -18.80 10.88 -3.42
N ALA A 331 -19.42 11.83 -4.12
CA ALA A 331 -18.80 13.13 -4.36
C ALA A 331 -18.56 13.89 -3.03
N ILE A 332 -19.46 13.74 -2.05
CA ILE A 332 -19.29 14.26 -0.69
C ILE A 332 -19.66 13.17 0.32
N ALA A 333 -18.67 12.67 1.08
CA ALA A 333 -18.91 11.75 2.17
C ALA A 333 -18.78 12.46 3.52
N MET A 334 -19.83 12.40 4.34
CA MET A 334 -19.84 12.96 5.69
C MET A 334 -19.87 11.82 6.70
N VAL A 335 -18.75 11.62 7.39
CA VAL A 335 -18.58 10.51 8.34
C VAL A 335 -18.72 11.00 9.78
N GLY A 336 -19.71 10.47 10.48
CA GLY A 336 -19.98 10.78 11.89
C GLY A 336 -21.41 11.30 12.15
N PRO A 337 -21.82 11.32 13.43
CA PRO A 337 -23.15 11.78 13.80
C PRO A 337 -23.30 13.29 13.64
N ASN A 338 -24.51 13.75 13.32
CA ASN A 338 -24.88 15.17 13.16
C ASN A 338 -24.15 15.89 12.02
N ALA A 339 -23.88 15.18 10.93
CA ALA A 339 -23.36 15.79 9.71
C ALA A 339 -24.37 16.83 9.19
N HIS A 340 -23.94 18.08 9.06
CA HIS A 340 -24.78 19.17 8.58
C HIS A 340 -24.31 19.68 7.21
N PHE A 341 -25.17 19.53 6.21
CA PHE A 341 -24.97 20.08 4.87
C PHE A 341 -25.91 21.26 4.66
N SER A 342 -25.39 22.33 4.05
CA SER A 342 -26.18 23.49 3.66
C SER A 342 -25.59 24.13 2.42
N THR A 343 -26.39 24.24 1.37
CA THR A 343 -26.06 25.09 0.22
C THR A 343 -26.43 26.54 0.57
N GLY A 344 -25.53 27.50 0.35
CA GLY A 344 -25.83 28.93 0.57
C GLY A 344 -26.94 29.45 -0.35
N THR A 345 -27.36 30.71 -0.14
CA THR A 345 -28.47 31.34 -0.89
C THR A 345 -28.09 31.88 -2.26
N SER A 346 -26.80 31.93 -2.62
CA SER A 346 -26.28 32.82 -3.67
C SER A 346 -25.71 32.14 -4.92
N ALA A 347 -25.66 30.81 -5.01
CA ALA A 347 -25.33 30.10 -6.26
C ALA A 347 -25.92 28.69 -6.28
N GLN A 348 -26.39 28.23 -7.45
CA GLN A 348 -26.78 26.83 -7.68
C GLN A 348 -25.56 25.94 -7.48
N MET A 349 -25.61 25.02 -6.51
CA MET A 349 -24.58 24.00 -6.32
C MET A 349 -25.00 22.73 -7.07
N ASN A 350 -24.21 22.32 -8.06
CA ASN A 350 -24.42 21.04 -8.74
C ASN A 350 -23.43 20.01 -8.18
N ILE A 351 -23.97 18.94 -7.61
CA ILE A 351 -23.18 17.82 -7.09
C ILE A 351 -23.54 16.60 -7.92
N ASP A 352 -22.57 16.14 -8.71
CA ASP A 352 -22.69 14.95 -9.55
C ASP A 352 -21.90 13.80 -8.93
N GLY A 353 -22.62 12.81 -8.40
CA GLY A 353 -22.05 11.56 -7.90
C GLY A 353 -21.76 10.54 -9.00
N GLN A 354 -22.07 10.87 -10.26
CA GLN A 354 -22.05 9.97 -11.41
C GLN A 354 -22.84 8.68 -11.13
N SER A 355 -22.17 7.54 -11.11
CA SER A 355 -22.74 6.22 -10.86
C SER A 355 -22.99 5.93 -9.36
N ASN A 356 -22.44 6.77 -8.47
CA ASN A 356 -22.54 6.62 -7.01
C ASN A 356 -23.43 7.71 -6.42
N ALA A 357 -23.85 7.57 -5.16
CA ALA A 357 -24.59 8.64 -4.49
C ALA A 357 -23.78 9.94 -4.49
N SER A 358 -24.44 11.08 -4.71
CA SER A 358 -23.81 12.40 -4.69
C SER A 358 -23.30 12.78 -3.29
N ILE A 359 -24.11 12.54 -2.27
CA ILE A 359 -23.79 12.77 -0.87
C ILE A 359 -24.08 11.50 -0.08
N THR A 360 -23.14 11.08 0.76
CA THR A 360 -23.33 9.98 1.71
C THR A 360 -23.12 10.43 3.13
N VAL A 361 -23.99 9.97 4.05
CA VAL A 361 -23.94 10.32 5.48
C VAL A 361 -24.00 9.09 6.37
N SER A 362 -23.44 9.14 7.58
CA SER A 362 -23.39 7.95 8.46
C SER A 362 -24.72 7.54 9.11
N ASP A 363 -25.73 8.40 9.15
CA ASP A 363 -26.96 8.14 9.90
C ASP A 363 -28.21 8.82 9.31
N GLN A 364 -29.39 8.35 9.73
CA GLN A 364 -30.70 8.81 9.25
C GLN A 364 -31.01 10.27 9.63
N ALA A 365 -30.55 10.75 10.78
CA ALA A 365 -30.79 12.13 11.18
C ALA A 365 -30.01 13.09 10.28
N SER A 366 -28.74 12.77 10.02
CA SER A 366 -27.91 13.46 9.05
C SER A 366 -28.52 13.44 7.65
N LEU A 367 -29.07 12.29 7.20
CA LEU A 367 -29.71 12.21 5.88
C LEU A 367 -30.92 13.15 5.78
N ALA A 368 -31.76 13.18 6.82
CA ALA A 368 -32.90 14.09 6.87
C ALA A 368 -32.46 15.56 6.80
N THR A 369 -31.36 15.93 7.46
CA THR A 369 -30.79 17.28 7.39
C THR A 369 -30.28 17.62 5.98
N VAL A 370 -29.54 16.72 5.32
CA VAL A 370 -29.10 16.94 3.93
C VAL A 370 -30.30 17.10 2.99
N LEU A 371 -31.32 16.25 3.13
CA LEU A 371 -32.52 16.28 2.31
C LEU A 371 -33.34 17.57 2.51
N ALA A 372 -33.37 18.13 3.72
CA ALA A 372 -34.07 19.38 4.01
C ALA A 372 -33.34 20.63 3.47
N ASN A 373 -32.00 20.58 3.36
CA ASN A 373 -31.16 21.77 3.17
C ASN A 373 -30.57 21.94 1.75
N HIS A 374 -30.89 21.07 0.79
CA HIS A 374 -30.35 21.14 -0.59
C HIS A 374 -31.28 21.85 -1.59
N THR A 375 -31.97 22.90 -1.16
CA THR A 375 -33.07 23.52 -1.92
C THR A 375 -32.64 24.33 -3.15
N ASN A 376 -31.34 24.60 -3.33
CA ASN A 376 -30.82 25.42 -4.43
C ASN A 376 -29.68 24.68 -5.19
N GLY A 377 -30.05 23.86 -6.18
CA GLY A 377 -29.08 23.16 -7.02
C GLY A 377 -29.60 21.83 -7.57
N THR A 378 -28.75 21.12 -8.33
CA THR A 378 -29.02 19.73 -8.75
C THR A 378 -28.10 18.78 -8.00
N ILE A 379 -28.70 17.85 -7.25
CA ILE A 379 -28.00 16.76 -6.59
C ILE A 379 -28.43 15.47 -7.28
N ASN A 380 -27.49 14.82 -7.98
CA ASN A 380 -27.77 13.61 -8.74
C ASN A 380 -26.59 12.65 -8.71
N PRO A 381 -26.79 11.35 -8.42
CA PRO A 381 -27.96 10.68 -7.83
C PRO A 381 -28.32 11.22 -6.41
N PRO A 382 -29.53 10.98 -5.87
CA PRO A 382 -29.95 11.50 -4.56
C PRO A 382 -29.01 11.16 -3.39
N PRO A 383 -28.99 11.97 -2.31
CA PRO A 383 -28.27 11.64 -1.08
C PRO A 383 -28.72 10.31 -0.48
N GLN A 384 -27.78 9.57 0.12
CA GLN A 384 -28.05 8.27 0.75
C GLN A 384 -27.31 8.14 2.07
N ILE A 385 -27.76 7.24 2.94
CA ILE A 385 -26.94 6.81 4.06
C ILE A 385 -25.80 5.96 3.48
N VAL A 386 -24.60 6.15 4.03
CA VAL A 386 -23.42 5.34 3.76
C VAL A 386 -23.83 3.87 3.91
N GLY A 387 -23.83 3.16 2.80
CA GLY A 387 -23.94 1.71 2.83
C GLY A 387 -22.66 1.09 3.40
N PRO A 388 -22.66 -0.20 3.72
CA PRO A 388 -21.42 -0.93 4.02
C PRO A 388 -20.41 -0.98 2.87
N ASP A 389 -20.80 -0.45 1.71
CA ASP A 389 -20.12 -0.50 0.42
C ASP A 389 -19.12 0.65 0.25
N VAL A 390 -18.78 1.32 1.36
CA VAL A 390 -17.82 2.42 1.39
C VAL A 390 -16.43 1.93 1.78
N PRO A 391 -15.36 2.63 1.32
CA PRO A 391 -14.01 2.38 1.76
C PRO A 391 -13.92 2.22 3.28
N ASP A 392 -13.03 1.32 3.74
CA ASP A 392 -12.90 1.01 5.18
C ASP A 392 -12.71 2.26 6.04
N TRP A 393 -12.01 3.27 5.53
CA TRP A 393 -11.78 4.54 6.21
C TRP A 393 -13.05 5.41 6.37
N GLN A 394 -14.08 5.19 5.55
CA GLN A 394 -15.38 5.90 5.62
C GLN A 394 -16.42 5.20 6.50
N GLN A 395 -16.19 3.94 6.90
CA GLN A 395 -17.19 3.15 7.62
C GLN A 395 -17.46 3.63 9.05
N SER A 396 -16.50 4.30 9.68
CA SER A 396 -16.66 4.83 11.04
C SER A 396 -15.73 6.01 11.30
N THR A 397 -16.08 6.83 12.30
CA THR A 397 -15.22 7.94 12.76
C THR A 397 -13.86 7.46 13.25
N THR A 398 -13.81 6.27 13.87
CA THR A 398 -12.54 5.67 14.34
C THR A 398 -11.65 5.23 13.17
N ALA A 399 -12.25 4.66 12.11
CA ALA A 399 -11.52 4.28 10.91
C ALA A 399 -11.01 5.51 10.14
N MET A 400 -11.83 6.57 10.07
CA MET A 400 -11.44 7.85 9.50
C MET A 400 -10.25 8.46 10.24
N ASP A 401 -10.30 8.54 11.56
CA ASP A 401 -9.21 9.05 12.39
C ASP A 401 -7.90 8.25 12.16
N ALA A 402 -7.99 6.92 12.15
CA ALA A 402 -6.84 6.07 11.87
C ALA A 402 -6.25 6.33 10.47
N PHE A 403 -7.09 6.60 9.48
CA PHE A 403 -6.66 6.95 8.14
C PHE A 403 -6.01 8.34 8.08
N ILE A 404 -6.62 9.36 8.69
CA ILE A 404 -6.07 10.72 8.81
C ILE A 404 -4.69 10.70 9.48
N ARG A 405 -4.51 9.90 10.55
CA ARG A 405 -3.19 9.76 11.20
C ARG A 405 -2.13 9.18 10.28
N ARG A 406 -2.48 8.22 9.41
CA ARG A 406 -1.55 7.69 8.41
C ARG A 406 -1.20 8.74 7.34
N LEU A 407 -2.18 9.53 6.90
CA LEU A 407 -1.96 10.64 5.96
C LEU A 407 -1.05 11.72 6.57
N ARG A 408 -1.25 12.04 7.86
CA ARG A 408 -0.36 12.95 8.59
C ARG A 408 1.09 12.47 8.53
N GLN A 409 1.34 11.21 8.85
CA GLN A 409 2.70 10.64 8.82
C GLN A 409 3.31 10.70 7.40
N ALA A 410 2.51 10.42 6.37
CA ALA A 410 2.97 10.53 4.97
C ALA A 410 3.31 11.99 4.59
N ALA A 411 2.51 12.95 5.06
CA ALA A 411 2.76 14.38 4.85
C ALA A 411 4.01 14.85 5.61
N GLU A 412 4.23 14.39 6.84
CA GLU A 412 5.43 14.68 7.64
C GLU A 412 6.69 14.16 6.93
N ASN A 413 6.67 12.93 6.46
CA ASN A 413 7.79 12.34 5.69
C ASN A 413 8.08 13.10 4.38
N SER A 414 7.08 13.77 3.82
CA SER A 414 7.19 14.55 2.59
C SER A 414 7.46 16.04 2.84
N GLY A 415 7.54 16.48 4.10
CA GLY A 415 7.69 17.91 4.46
C GLY A 415 6.48 18.77 4.08
N ARG A 416 5.28 18.19 4.03
CA ARG A 416 4.04 18.80 3.54
C ARG A 416 2.97 18.98 4.62
N ILE A 417 3.41 19.24 5.86
CA ILE A 417 2.55 19.60 6.98
C ILE A 417 2.59 21.11 7.23
N PHE A 418 1.42 21.74 7.33
CA PHE A 418 1.27 23.18 7.47
C PHE A 418 0.42 23.47 8.71
N SER A 419 0.99 24.13 9.70
CA SER A 419 0.30 24.50 10.94
C SER A 419 0.13 26.02 10.98
N GLY A 420 -1.11 26.50 10.87
CA GLY A 420 -1.44 27.94 10.96
C GLY A 420 -0.98 28.81 9.79
N THR A 421 -0.48 28.22 8.69
CA THR A 421 -0.14 28.93 7.45
C THR A 421 -0.70 28.18 6.25
N ASN A 422 -1.15 28.90 5.23
CA ASN A 422 -1.56 28.27 3.98
C ASN A 422 -0.33 27.80 3.18
N PRO A 423 -0.41 26.64 2.52
CA PRO A 423 0.64 26.18 1.64
C PRO A 423 0.74 27.06 0.39
N ALA A 424 1.95 27.19 -0.17
CA ALA A 424 2.16 27.95 -1.41
C ALA A 424 1.52 27.28 -2.65
N ASN A 425 1.31 25.97 -2.59
CA ASN A 425 0.60 25.17 -3.59
C ASN A 425 -0.10 23.99 -2.89
N PHE A 426 -1.18 23.49 -3.48
CA PHE A 426 -1.99 22.40 -2.93
C PHE A 426 -1.76 21.07 -3.69
N GLY A 427 -0.55 20.83 -4.18
CA GLY A 427 -0.23 19.71 -5.07
C GLY A 427 -0.32 20.07 -6.55
N ASP A 428 -0.27 19.06 -7.43
CA ASP A 428 -0.32 19.23 -8.89
C ASP A 428 -1.70 18.83 -9.42
N PHE A 429 -2.42 19.82 -9.94
CA PHE A 429 -3.75 19.65 -10.51
C PHE A 429 -3.77 18.78 -11.77
N ASN A 430 -2.75 18.85 -12.63
CA ASN A 430 -2.77 18.14 -13.91
C ASN A 430 -2.58 16.63 -13.72
N SER A 431 -1.68 16.25 -12.81
CA SER A 431 -1.43 14.85 -12.49
C SER A 431 -2.35 14.30 -11.39
N GLY A 432 -3.04 15.18 -10.65
CA GLY A 432 -3.82 14.77 -9.49
C GLY A 432 -2.94 14.17 -8.38
N THR A 433 -1.71 14.65 -8.25
CA THR A 433 -0.72 14.10 -7.30
C THR A 433 -0.30 15.11 -6.24
N GLY A 434 0.07 14.57 -5.08
CA GLY A 434 0.55 15.33 -3.94
C GLY A 434 -0.18 14.97 -2.66
N ILE A 435 0.45 15.29 -1.53
CA ILE A 435 -0.21 15.33 -0.23
C ILE A 435 0.02 16.69 0.40
N THR A 436 -1.04 17.25 0.98
CA THR A 436 -1.03 18.50 1.72
C THR A 436 -1.83 18.30 3.00
N PHE A 437 -1.18 18.48 4.14
CA PHE A 437 -1.84 18.34 5.44
C PHE A 437 -1.86 19.71 6.13
N CYS A 438 -3.03 20.33 6.24
CA CYS A 438 -3.23 21.53 7.03
C CYS A 438 -3.68 21.14 8.44
N ASP A 439 -2.80 21.29 9.42
CA ASP A 439 -3.13 21.13 10.84
C ASP A 439 -3.76 22.43 11.35
N GLY A 440 -5.10 22.47 11.35
CA GLY A 440 -5.93 23.64 11.64
C GLY A 440 -6.70 24.14 10.42
N ASN A 441 -7.01 25.43 10.41
CA ASN A 441 -7.77 26.06 9.32
C ASN A 441 -6.90 26.25 8.08
N CYS A 442 -7.48 26.03 6.90
CA CYS A 442 -6.81 26.20 5.61
C CYS A 442 -7.74 26.90 4.63
N SER A 443 -7.20 27.72 3.72
CA SER A 443 -8.03 28.38 2.71
C SER A 443 -7.42 28.37 1.31
N MET A 444 -8.29 28.18 0.32
CA MET A 444 -7.94 28.13 -1.10
C MET A 444 -8.75 29.20 -1.84
N GLY A 445 -8.06 30.24 -2.31
CA GLY A 445 -8.69 31.43 -2.88
C GLY A 445 -8.35 31.69 -4.35
N GLY A 446 -9.14 32.54 -5.00
CA GLY A 446 -8.87 33.04 -6.35
C GLY A 446 -8.95 31.96 -7.42
N ASN A 447 -7.89 31.83 -8.22
CA ASN A 447 -7.75 30.80 -9.26
C ASN A 447 -6.71 29.74 -8.85
N THR A 448 -6.54 29.50 -7.55
CA THR A 448 -5.60 28.50 -7.06
C THR A 448 -6.04 27.11 -7.53
N GLU A 449 -5.08 26.29 -7.94
CA GLU A 449 -5.29 24.90 -8.33
C GLU A 449 -4.53 23.97 -7.36
N GLY A 450 -5.07 22.77 -7.15
CA GLY A 450 -4.46 21.75 -6.29
C GLY A 450 -4.78 20.34 -6.78
N GLY A 451 -4.02 19.36 -6.31
CA GLY A 451 -4.25 17.96 -6.69
C GLY A 451 -3.69 16.97 -5.70
N GLY A 452 -4.17 15.73 -5.79
CA GLY A 452 -3.81 14.65 -4.86
C GLY A 452 -4.71 14.63 -3.63
N ILE A 453 -4.12 14.59 -2.43
CA ILE A 453 -4.87 14.54 -1.16
C ILE A 453 -4.62 15.81 -0.35
N LEU A 454 -5.70 16.53 -0.04
CA LEU A 454 -5.73 17.61 0.92
C LEU A 454 -6.43 17.14 2.18
N VAL A 455 -5.77 17.28 3.33
CA VAL A 455 -6.37 17.01 4.65
C VAL A 455 -6.40 18.31 5.45
N VAL A 456 -7.55 18.66 6.01
CA VAL A 456 -7.73 19.85 6.85
C VAL A 456 -8.39 19.44 8.16
N THR A 457 -7.67 19.59 9.29
CA THR A 457 -8.23 19.22 10.61
C THR A 457 -9.17 20.28 11.19
N GLY A 458 -9.18 21.50 10.63
CA GLY A 458 -10.08 22.60 11.00
C GLY A 458 -11.02 23.00 9.87
N THR A 459 -11.28 24.30 9.73
CA THR A 459 -12.14 24.83 8.67
C THR A 459 -11.39 24.95 7.36
N PHE A 460 -11.88 24.28 6.32
CA PHE A 460 -11.47 24.53 4.93
C PHE A 460 -12.36 25.60 4.29
N SER A 461 -11.76 26.71 3.86
CA SER A 461 -12.49 27.84 3.24
C SER A 461 -12.08 28.03 1.79
N THR A 462 -13.05 27.98 0.87
CA THR A 462 -12.83 28.26 -0.54
C THR A 462 -13.39 29.64 -0.92
N SER A 463 -12.66 30.40 -1.75
CA SER A 463 -13.16 31.67 -2.31
C SER A 463 -12.75 31.85 -3.77
N GLY A 464 -13.58 32.49 -4.58
CA GLY A 464 -13.34 32.60 -6.02
C GLY A 464 -13.67 31.30 -6.77
N ASN A 465 -12.79 30.88 -7.68
CA ASN A 465 -12.96 29.70 -8.54
C ASN A 465 -11.82 28.68 -8.34
N PRO A 466 -11.58 28.19 -7.11
CA PRO A 466 -10.53 27.20 -6.89
C PRO A 466 -10.88 25.87 -7.56
N LYS A 467 -9.86 25.16 -8.04
CA LYS A 467 -10.02 23.82 -8.62
C LYS A 467 -9.14 22.83 -7.90
N PHE A 468 -9.71 21.67 -7.55
CA PHE A 468 -8.96 20.59 -6.93
C PHE A 468 -9.20 19.30 -7.69
N ASN A 469 -8.12 18.63 -8.11
CA ASN A 469 -8.18 17.33 -8.77
C ASN A 469 -7.68 16.25 -7.79
N GLY A 470 -8.60 15.68 -7.01
CA GLY A 470 -8.27 14.64 -6.04
C GLY A 470 -9.23 14.62 -4.85
N LEU A 471 -8.73 14.12 -3.72
CA LEU A 471 -9.49 13.95 -2.47
C LEU A 471 -9.25 15.11 -1.51
N VAL A 472 -10.32 15.64 -0.93
CA VAL A 472 -10.27 16.58 0.21
C VAL A 472 -10.92 15.91 1.42
N LEU A 473 -10.23 15.95 2.56
CA LEU A 473 -10.66 15.36 3.83
C LEU A 473 -10.76 16.40 4.94
#